data_AF-A0A945A913-F1
#
_entry.id   AF-A0A945A913-F1
#
_cell.length_a   1.000
_cell.length_b   1.000
_cell.length_c   1.000
_cell.angle_alpha   90.00
_cell.angle_beta   90.00
_cell.angle_gamma   90.00
#
_symmetry.space_group_name_H-M   'P 1'
#
loop_
_entity.id
_entity.type
_entity.pdbx_description
1 polymer ?
#
loop_
_entity_poly.entity_id
_entity_poly.type
_entity_poly.pdbx_seq_one_letter_code
_entity_poly.pdbx_strand_id
1 'polypeptide(L)' 'TIVLLRHENNLYTVYYNITDVKLTKDIDVEAGQAIGLAASGDPSFIHFEVRKGTQAVDPTPYLSGN' A
#
# COMPACT_ATOMS: atom_id res chain seq x y z
N THR A 1 2.37 -10.46 -4.49
CA THR A 1 2.67 -9.25 -5.29
C THR A 1 3.04 -8.10 -4.38
N ILE A 2 3.67 -7.04 -4.89
CA ILE A 2 3.82 -5.75 -4.18
C ILE A 2 3.04 -4.71 -4.96
N VAL A 3 2.24 -3.90 -4.27
CA VAL A 3 1.64 -2.69 -4.82
C VAL A 3 2.33 -1.50 -4.18
N LEU A 4 2.84 -0.59 -5.00
CA LEU A 4 3.44 0.67 -4.58
C LEU A 4 2.61 1.80 -5.16
N LEU A 5 2.00 2.59 -4.28
CA LEU A 5 1.23 3.76 -4.67
C LEU A 5 2.08 5.00 -4.43
N ARG A 6 2.19 5.83 -5.45
CA ARG A 6 2.83 7.15 -5.36
C ARG A 6 1.78 8.18 -4.97
N HIS A 7 2.14 9.02 -4.01
CA HIS A 7 1.36 10.16 -3.57
C HIS A 7 2.12 11.46 -3.84
N GLU A 8 1.50 12.58 -3.51
CA GLU A 8 2.17 13.88 -3.51
C GLU A 8 3.38 13.93 -2.55
N ASN A 9 4.20 14.97 -2.68
CA ASN A 9 5.31 15.24 -1.75
C ASN A 9 6.35 14.12 -1.63
N ASN A 10 6.51 13.32 -2.70
CA ASN A 10 7.45 12.20 -2.77
C ASN A 10 7.15 11.11 -1.71
N LEU A 11 5.88 10.97 -1.33
CA LEU A 11 5.42 9.94 -0.42
C LEU A 11 4.97 8.70 -1.21
N TYR A 12 5.23 7.53 -0.66
CA TYR A 12 4.82 6.26 -1.22
C TYR A 12 4.21 5.39 -0.12
N THR A 13 3.16 4.65 -0.46
CA THR A 13 2.69 3.54 0.37
C THR A 13 2.99 2.22 -0.32
N VAL A 14 3.45 1.24 0.46
CA VAL A 14 3.78 -0.10 -0.04
C VAL A 14 2.87 -1.11 0.64
N TYR A 15 2.28 -1.99 -0.16
CA TYR A 15 1.45 -3.11 0.29
C TYR A 15 2.07 -4.41 -0.22
N TYR A 16 2.48 -5.26 0.71
CA TYR A 16 3.01 -6.60 0.42
C TYR A 16 2.09 -7.68 1.01
N ASN A 17 2.28 -8.91 0.54
CA ASN A 17 1.44 -10.07 0.80
C ASN A 17 0.01 -9.91 0.23
N ILE A 18 -0.09 -9.28 -0.95
CA ILE A 18 -1.34 -9.02 -1.65
C ILE A 18 -1.50 -9.93 -2.90
N THR A 19 -2.73 -10.35 -3.16
CA THR A 19 -3.20 -11.17 -4.29
C THR A 19 -4.36 -10.48 -5.02
N ASP A 20 -4.85 -11.08 -6.13
CA ASP A 20 -5.94 -10.55 -6.97
C ASP A 20 -5.79 -9.06 -7.35
N VAL A 21 -4.54 -8.62 -7.59
CA VAL A 21 -4.23 -7.25 -8.00
C VAL A 21 -4.61 -7.10 -9.47
N LYS A 22 -5.71 -6.39 -9.75
CA LYS A 22 -6.21 -6.06 -11.10
C LYS A 22 -5.86 -4.64 -11.52
N LEU A 23 -4.69 -4.15 -11.09
CA LEU A 23 -4.18 -2.84 -11.45
C LEU A 23 -3.12 -2.98 -12.54
N THR A 24 -3.05 -1.99 -13.42
CA THR A 24 -1.93 -1.80 -14.34
C THR A 24 -0.96 -0.77 -13.77
N LYS A 25 0.30 -0.84 -14.18
CA LYS A 25 1.29 0.18 -13.82
C LYS A 25 0.82 1.56 -14.30
N ASP A 26 1.15 2.59 -13.52
CA ASP A 26 0.88 4.01 -13.82
C ASP A 26 -0.62 4.37 -13.93
N ILE A 27 -1.51 3.55 -13.34
CA ILE A 27 -2.93 3.87 -13.18
C ILE A 27 -3.16 4.75 -11.94
N ASP A 28 -4.11 5.67 -12.03
CA ASP A 28 -4.60 6.41 -10.87
C ASP A 28 -5.56 5.56 -10.04
N VAL A 29 -5.49 5.71 -8.71
CA VAL A 29 -6.41 5.07 -7.77
C VAL A 29 -6.88 6.09 -6.74
N GLU A 30 -8.12 5.94 -6.28
CA GLU A 30 -8.71 6.82 -5.27
C GLU A 30 -8.56 6.25 -3.85
N ALA A 31 -8.58 7.13 -2.84
CA ALA A 31 -8.61 6.69 -1.45
C ALA A 31 -9.85 5.81 -1.18
N GLY A 32 -9.64 4.62 -0.63
CA GLY A 32 -10.71 3.63 -0.39
C GLY A 32 -10.98 2.69 -1.56
N GLN A 33 -10.37 2.90 -2.73
CA GLN A 33 -10.45 1.96 -3.84
C GLN A 33 -9.75 0.64 -3.48
N ALA A 34 -10.38 -0.49 -3.82
CA ALA A 34 -9.77 -1.80 -3.66
C ALA A 34 -8.59 -1.98 -4.63
N ILE A 35 -7.42 -2.33 -4.09
CA ILE A 35 -6.17 -2.55 -4.85
C ILE A 35 -5.72 -4.03 -4.88
N GLY A 36 -6.47 -4.91 -4.25
CA GLY A 36 -6.21 -6.35 -4.17
C GLY A 36 -6.75 -6.95 -2.86
N LEU A 37 -6.35 -8.18 -2.55
CA LEU A 37 -6.78 -8.94 -1.38
C LEU A 37 -5.57 -9.40 -0.56
N ALA A 38 -5.74 -9.54 0.76
CA ALA A 38 -4.72 -10.18 1.60
C ALA A 38 -4.52 -11.63 1.16
N ALA A 39 -3.27 -12.07 1.04
CA ALA A 39 -2.97 -13.46 0.73
C ALA A 39 -3.49 -14.37 1.86
N SER A 40 -4.00 -15.55 1.50
CA SER A 40 -4.38 -16.57 2.46
C SER A 40 -3.21 -16.95 3.36
N GLY A 41 -3.47 -17.16 4.66
CA GLY A 41 -2.49 -17.54 5.66
C GLY A 41 -3.15 -17.73 7.03
N ASP A 42 -2.40 -18.23 8.02
CA ASP A 42 -2.89 -18.45 9.38
C ASP A 42 -1.87 -17.91 10.43
N PRO A 43 -2.03 -16.67 10.93
CA PRO A 43 -2.99 -15.66 10.47
C PRO A 43 -2.58 -15.05 9.11
N SER A 44 -3.57 -14.62 8.33
CA SER A 44 -3.32 -13.75 7.18
C SER A 44 -2.90 -12.36 7.64
N PHE A 45 -2.02 -11.70 6.88
CA PHE A 45 -1.54 -10.36 7.18
C PHE A 45 -1.26 -9.57 5.90
N ILE A 46 -1.25 -8.24 6.01
CA ILE A 46 -0.68 -7.32 5.03
C ILE A 46 0.53 -6.65 5.68
N HIS A 47 1.62 -6.54 4.93
CA HIS A 47 2.72 -5.65 5.31
C HIS A 47 2.47 -4.28 4.67
N PHE A 48 2.44 -3.24 5.49
CA PHE A 48 2.21 -1.86 5.09
C PHE A 48 3.42 -1.00 5.45
N GLU A 49 3.93 -0.22 4.48
CA GLU A 49 4.95 0.79 4.72
C GLU A 49 4.52 2.16 4.20
N VAL A 50 5.03 3.19 4.85
CA VAL A 50 5.13 4.54 4.28
C VAL A 50 6.60 4.83 3.99
N ARG A 51 6.88 5.37 2.81
CA ARG A 51 8.23 5.78 2.39
C ARG A 51 8.24 7.23 1.92
N LYS A 52 9.31 7.96 2.26
CA LYS A 52 9.61 9.28 1.70
C LYS A 52 10.79 9.14 0.76
N GLY A 53 10.53 9.20 -0.55
CA GLY A 53 11.48 8.76 -1.56
C GLY A 53 11.88 7.30 -1.34
N THR A 54 13.17 7.05 -1.14
CA THR A 54 13.72 5.70 -0.92
C THR A 54 13.76 5.27 0.54
N GLN A 55 13.44 6.14 1.50
CA GLN A 55 13.54 5.85 2.93
C GLN A 55 12.19 5.41 3.52
N ALA A 56 12.17 4.30 4.25
CA ALA A 56 11.01 3.91 5.05
C ALA A 56 10.91 4.81 6.30
N VAL A 57 9.70 5.24 6.66
CA VAL A 57 9.41 6.11 7.81
C VAL A 57 8.30 5.49 8.68
N ASP A 58 8.12 5.98 9.90
CA ASP A 58 7.01 5.56 10.77
C ASP A 58 5.68 5.81 10.04
N PRO A 59 4.86 4.78 9.78
CA PRO A 59 3.58 4.94 9.10
C PRO A 59 2.51 5.56 10.00
N THR A 60 2.66 5.49 11.33
CA THR A 60 1.61 5.87 12.29
C THR A 60 1.08 7.29 12.11
N PRO A 61 1.91 8.33 11.85
CA PRO A 61 1.43 9.69 11.64
C PRO A 61 0.59 9.88 10.36
N TYR A 62 0.62 8.93 9.43
CA TYR A 62 -0.09 8.97 8.15
C TYR A 62 -1.41 8.19 8.16
N LEU A 63 -1.63 7.39 9.20
CA LEU A 63 -2.87 6.65 9.38
C LEU A 63 -3.85 7.59 10.08
N SER A 64 -4.78 8.18 9.33
CA SER A 64 -5.91 8.86 9.95
C SER A 64 -6.75 7.82 10.70
N GLY A 65 -6.80 7.92 12.03
CA GLY A 65 -7.72 7.14 12.85
C GLY A 65 -9.15 7.62 12.61
N ASN A 66 -9.91 6.86 11.83
CA ASN A 66 -11.36 6.86 11.94
C ASN A 66 -11.77 5.79 12.96
#